data_AF-A0A3D4EJI9-F1
#
_entry.id   AF-A0A3D4EJI9-F1
#
_cell.length_a   1.000
_cell.length_b   1.000
_cell.length_c   1.000
_cell.angle_alpha   90.00
_cell.angle_beta   90.00
_cell.angle_gamma   90.00
#
_symmetry.space_group_name_H-M   'P 1'
#
loop_
_entity.id
_entity.type
_entity.pdbx_description
1 polymer ?
#
loop_
_entity_poly.entity_id
_entity_poly.type
_entity_poly.pdbx_seq_one_letter_code
_entity_poly.pdbx_strand_id
1 'polypeptide(L)'
;AEFLFKKGDVKLASVFIKKANADAEAYGAQQRKIRVGAILPNIEEQIINQVETQRARLSKQNIMLSILLVVLLALAIITYVQLRRLKRARKALLLAHNDLQVKNDRIVEVNETVHSQNEELNRVNDLLLEANTIKEEYIGFFFTQDADIFEKFKEFKTGIERNLKSNNLERIKYLTTVYDLKKEKKKLLESFDEAFIKLFPNFIAEFNALLKPEEQIKLKKDQLLNKELRIFALIRLGIKHNEIIAQILGYSVNSIYAYKTKIRNKSFLDKKDFDQMLLEKTRIKQ
;
A
#
# COMPACT_ATOMS: atom_id res chain seq x y z
N ALA A 1 -55.86 64.42 -64.90
CA ALA A 1 -54.88 64.55 -63.81
C ALA A 1 -55.54 64.49 -62.43
N GLU A 2 -56.41 65.44 -62.05
CA GLU A 2 -57.07 65.45 -60.73
C GLU A 2 -57.82 64.16 -60.37
N PHE A 3 -58.57 63.58 -61.32
CA PHE A 3 -59.27 62.31 -61.10
C PHE A 3 -58.31 61.15 -60.77
N LEU A 4 -57.16 61.09 -61.44
CA LEU A 4 -56.13 60.07 -61.22
C LEU A 4 -55.41 60.30 -59.88
N PHE A 5 -55.18 61.56 -59.52
CA PHE A 5 -54.65 61.95 -58.22
C PHE A 5 -55.59 61.53 -57.08
N LYS A 6 -56.90 61.80 -57.21
CA LYS A 6 -57.93 61.36 -56.25
C LYS A 6 -58.05 59.84 -56.15
N LYS A 7 -57.75 59.10 -57.23
CA LYS A 7 -57.67 57.63 -57.23
C LYS A 7 -56.36 57.06 -56.67
N GLY A 8 -55.39 57.91 -56.29
CA GLY A 8 -54.11 57.49 -55.73
C GLY A 8 -53.06 57.09 -56.77
N ASP A 9 -53.33 57.23 -58.07
CA ASP A 9 -52.34 56.99 -59.13
C ASP A 9 -51.55 58.28 -59.39
N VAL A 10 -50.68 58.59 -58.43
CA VAL A 10 -49.93 59.86 -58.37
C VAL A 10 -48.89 59.94 -59.49
N LYS A 11 -48.30 58.81 -59.89
CA LYS A 11 -47.32 58.74 -61.01
C LYS A 11 -47.98 59.10 -62.34
N LEU A 12 -49.12 58.48 -62.65
CA LEU A 12 -49.83 58.75 -63.89
C LEU A 12 -50.46 60.16 -63.87
N ALA A 13 -50.96 60.61 -62.72
CA ALA A 13 -51.43 61.98 -62.53
C ALA A 13 -50.33 63.01 -62.81
N SER A 14 -49.08 62.76 -62.38
CA SER A 14 -47.90 63.60 -62.63
C SER A 14 -47.55 63.71 -64.11
N VAL A 15 -47.62 62.60 -64.86
CA VAL A 15 -47.37 62.61 -66.31
C VAL A 15 -48.40 63.46 -67.04
N PHE A 16 -49.69 63.26 -66.73
CA PHE A 16 -50.77 64.01 -67.38
C PHE A 16 -50.78 65.50 -67.01
N ILE A 17 -50.49 65.86 -65.76
CA ILE A 17 -50.46 67.26 -65.33
C ILE A 17 -49.25 68.00 -65.92
N LYS A 18 -48.09 67.34 -66.04
CA LYS A 18 -46.88 67.91 -66.67
C LYS A 18 -47.08 68.13 -68.17
N LYS A 19 -47.72 67.18 -68.87
CA LYS A 19 -48.08 67.33 -70.28
C LYS A 19 -49.10 68.46 -70.48
N ALA A 20 -50.14 68.53 -69.64
CA ALA A 20 -51.11 69.63 -69.67
C ALA A 20 -50.48 71.01 -69.38
N ASN A 21 -49.46 71.07 -68.51
CA ASN A 21 -48.71 72.28 -68.24
C ASN A 21 -47.88 72.73 -69.45
N ALA A 22 -47.15 71.80 -70.08
CA ALA A 22 -46.36 72.06 -71.27
C ALA A 22 -47.21 72.52 -72.46
N ASP A 23 -48.40 71.91 -72.64
CA ASP A 23 -49.34 72.33 -73.68
C ASP A 23 -49.92 73.73 -73.37
N ALA A 24 -50.29 74.01 -72.11
CA ALA A 24 -50.77 75.35 -71.71
C ALA A 24 -49.73 76.46 -71.90
N GLU A 25 -48.44 76.14 -71.71
CA GLU A 25 -47.31 77.04 -71.96
C GLU A 25 -47.07 77.27 -73.46
N ALA A 26 -47.08 76.21 -74.27
CA ALA A 26 -46.88 76.29 -75.71
C ALA A 26 -47.94 77.13 -76.44
N TYR A 27 -49.20 77.06 -75.99
CA TYR A 27 -50.32 77.80 -76.60
C TYR A 27 -50.61 79.16 -75.90
N GLY A 28 -49.79 79.60 -74.95
CA GLY A 28 -49.94 80.91 -74.29
C GLY A 28 -51.19 81.06 -73.39
N ALA A 29 -51.79 79.96 -72.93
CA ALA A 29 -53.07 79.96 -72.20
C ALA A 29 -52.89 80.23 -70.69
N GLN A 30 -52.69 81.50 -70.31
CA GLN A 30 -52.36 81.91 -68.93
C GLN A 30 -53.34 81.39 -67.84
N GLN A 31 -54.65 81.44 -68.07
CA GLN A 31 -55.64 80.93 -67.11
C GLN A 31 -55.51 79.42 -66.86
N ARG A 32 -55.14 78.63 -67.89
CA ARG A 32 -54.94 77.18 -67.75
C ARG A 32 -53.62 76.87 -67.05
N LYS A 33 -52.59 77.67 -67.32
CA LYS A 33 -51.30 77.60 -66.62
C LYS A 33 -51.45 77.81 -65.11
N ILE A 34 -52.23 78.81 -64.68
CA ILE A 34 -52.52 79.05 -63.25
C ILE A 34 -53.25 77.86 -62.62
N ARG A 35 -54.27 77.31 -63.30
CA ARG A 35 -55.06 76.17 -62.79
C ARG A 35 -54.23 74.88 -62.67
N VAL A 36 -53.39 74.60 -63.66
CA VAL A 36 -52.48 73.44 -63.65
C VAL A 36 -51.38 73.62 -62.60
N GLY A 37 -50.83 74.83 -62.48
CA GLY A 37 -49.81 75.19 -61.49
C GLY A 37 -50.29 75.11 -60.04
N ALA A 38 -51.60 75.20 -59.77
CA ALA A 38 -52.16 75.05 -58.43
C ALA A 38 -52.20 73.59 -57.93
N ILE A 39 -52.19 72.61 -58.83
CA ILE A 39 -52.37 71.18 -58.49
C ILE A 39 -51.06 70.40 -58.61
N LEU A 40 -50.16 70.84 -59.49
CA LEU A 40 -48.84 70.24 -59.70
C LEU A 40 -48.03 70.06 -58.39
N PRO A 41 -47.95 71.06 -57.48
CA PRO A 41 -47.19 70.92 -56.23
C PRO A 41 -47.71 69.80 -55.33
N ASN A 42 -49.04 69.64 -55.23
CA ASN A 42 -49.66 68.60 -54.40
C ASN A 42 -49.37 67.18 -54.93
N ILE A 43 -49.30 67.04 -56.26
CA ILE A 43 -48.95 65.76 -56.91
C ILE A 43 -47.47 65.45 -56.68
N GLU A 44 -46.57 66.43 -56.82
CA GLU A 44 -45.13 66.25 -56.60
C GLU A 44 -44.82 65.98 -55.12
N GLU A 45 -45.46 66.70 -54.20
CA GLU A 45 -45.36 66.48 -52.75
C GLU A 45 -45.79 65.05 -52.38
N GLN A 46 -46.88 64.52 -52.95
CA GLN A 46 -47.32 63.17 -52.65
C GLN A 46 -46.36 62.10 -53.23
N ILE A 47 -45.73 62.34 -54.38
CA ILE A 47 -44.67 61.44 -54.91
C ILE A 47 -43.44 61.48 -54.01
N ILE A 48 -43.00 62.67 -53.61
CA ILE A 48 -41.85 62.86 -52.72
C ILE A 48 -42.12 62.13 -51.39
N ASN A 49 -43.29 62.34 -50.78
CA ASN A 49 -43.70 61.66 -49.56
C ASN A 49 -43.76 60.13 -49.72
N GLN A 50 -44.24 59.60 -50.86
CA GLN A 50 -44.22 58.16 -51.13
C GLN A 50 -42.79 57.60 -51.26
N VAL A 51 -41.90 58.33 -51.92
CA VAL A 51 -40.49 57.91 -52.07
C VAL A 51 -39.75 58.01 -50.73
N GLU A 52 -39.99 59.05 -49.95
CA GLU A 52 -39.40 59.23 -48.61
C GLU A 52 -39.88 58.17 -47.62
N THR A 53 -41.18 57.85 -47.60
CA THR A 53 -41.72 56.78 -46.75
C THR A 53 -41.18 55.41 -47.14
N GLN A 54 -41.02 55.12 -48.43
CA GLN A 54 -40.35 53.90 -48.90
C GLN A 54 -38.88 53.86 -48.50
N ARG A 55 -38.12 54.95 -48.69
CA ARG A 55 -36.72 55.07 -48.25
C ARG A 55 -36.59 54.91 -46.74
N ALA A 56 -37.49 55.51 -45.96
CA ALA A 56 -37.51 55.38 -44.51
C ALA A 56 -37.80 53.93 -44.06
N ARG A 57 -38.71 53.22 -44.75
CA ARG A 57 -38.98 51.80 -44.48
C ARG A 57 -37.76 50.92 -44.79
N LEU A 58 -37.12 51.12 -45.95
CA LEU A 58 -35.90 50.39 -46.33
C LEU A 58 -34.74 50.68 -45.38
N SER A 59 -34.58 51.94 -44.97
CA SER A 59 -33.58 52.34 -43.97
C SER A 59 -33.82 51.66 -42.62
N LYS A 60 -35.07 51.63 -42.13
CA LYS A 60 -35.43 50.90 -40.90
C LYS A 60 -35.13 49.40 -41.00
N GLN A 61 -35.45 48.77 -42.13
CA GLN A 61 -35.14 47.35 -42.38
C GLN A 61 -33.63 47.08 -42.42
N ASN A 62 -32.85 47.94 -43.08
CA ASN A 62 -31.39 47.83 -43.12
C ASN A 62 -30.77 48.00 -41.73
N ILE A 63 -31.24 48.96 -40.93
CA ILE A 63 -30.80 49.14 -39.55
C ILE A 63 -31.10 47.89 -38.72
N MET A 64 -32.31 47.33 -38.83
CA MET A 64 -32.66 46.08 -38.16
C MET A 64 -31.77 44.91 -38.59
N LEU A 65 -31.47 44.80 -39.90
CA LEU A 65 -30.58 43.78 -40.43
C LEU A 65 -29.14 43.95 -39.93
N SER A 66 -28.63 45.19 -39.88
CA SER A 66 -27.30 45.48 -39.34
C SER A 66 -27.21 45.13 -37.85
N ILE A 67 -28.22 45.47 -37.06
CA ILE A 67 -28.28 45.10 -35.63
C ILE A 67 -28.31 43.58 -35.50
N LEU A 68 -29.14 42.88 -36.29
CA LEU A 68 -29.21 41.41 -36.28
C LEU A 68 -27.86 40.77 -36.62
N LEU A 69 -27.14 41.30 -37.61
CA LEU A 69 -25.83 40.82 -38.00
C LEU A 69 -24.78 41.02 -36.89
N VAL A 70 -24.79 42.18 -36.22
CA VAL A 70 -23.91 42.44 -35.06
C VAL A 70 -24.21 41.47 -33.92
N VAL A 71 -25.48 41.21 -33.62
CA VAL A 71 -25.87 40.23 -32.59
C VAL A 71 -25.38 38.82 -32.96
N LEU A 72 -25.54 38.40 -34.21
CA LEU A 72 -25.05 37.10 -34.69
C LEU A 72 -23.52 36.99 -34.56
N LEU A 73 -22.78 38.04 -34.91
CA LEU A 73 -21.32 38.07 -34.76
C LEU A 73 -20.91 38.01 -33.28
N ALA A 74 -21.59 38.74 -32.40
CA ALA A 74 -21.33 38.69 -30.96
C ALA A 74 -21.56 37.28 -30.39
N LEU A 75 -22.67 36.63 -30.78
CA LEU A 75 -22.96 35.25 -30.39
C LEU A 75 -21.91 34.27 -30.94
N ALA A 76 -21.45 34.44 -32.17
CA ALA A 76 -20.39 33.62 -32.75
C ALA A 76 -19.06 33.78 -31.98
N ILE A 77 -18.70 35.00 -31.58
CA ILE A 77 -17.49 35.25 -30.77
C ILE A 77 -17.63 34.62 -29.38
N ILE A 78 -18.76 34.81 -28.71
CA ILE A 78 -19.02 34.24 -27.38
C ILE A 78 -18.94 32.71 -27.40
N THR A 79 -19.62 32.07 -28.35
CA THR A 79 -19.60 30.59 -28.50
C THR A 79 -18.19 30.08 -28.81
N TYR A 80 -17.43 30.78 -29.65
CA TYR A 80 -16.04 30.45 -29.93
C TYR A 80 -15.15 30.49 -28.69
N VAL A 81 -15.26 31.55 -27.88
CA VAL A 81 -14.50 31.70 -26.62
C VAL A 81 -14.90 30.63 -25.62
N GLN A 82 -16.20 30.36 -25.46
CA GLN A 82 -16.71 29.32 -24.57
C GLN A 82 -16.17 27.93 -24.94
N LEU A 83 -16.20 27.58 -26.24
CA LEU A 83 -15.65 26.32 -26.73
C LEU A 83 -14.14 26.19 -26.46
N ARG A 84 -13.37 27.27 -26.65
CA ARG A 84 -11.93 27.28 -26.34
C ARG A 84 -11.67 27.10 -24.84
N ARG A 85 -12.43 27.77 -23.97
CA ARG A 85 -12.32 27.62 -22.51
C ARG A 85 -12.65 26.19 -22.08
N LEU A 86 -13.73 25.62 -22.62
CA LEU A 86 -14.15 24.25 -22.32
C LEU A 86 -13.08 23.22 -22.74
N LYS A 87 -12.48 23.38 -23.93
CA LYS A 87 -11.38 22.51 -24.39
C LYS A 87 -10.16 22.56 -23.47
N ARG A 88 -9.78 23.75 -23.00
CA ARG A 88 -8.66 23.91 -22.04
C ARG A 88 -8.96 23.27 -20.69
N ALA A 89 -10.15 23.52 -20.15
CA ALA A 89 -10.59 22.93 -18.88
C ALA A 89 -10.63 21.40 -18.95
N ARG A 90 -11.19 20.83 -20.03
CA ARG A 90 -11.18 19.37 -20.26
C ARG A 90 -9.77 18.80 -20.34
N LYS A 91 -8.84 19.47 -21.02
CA LYS A 91 -7.45 19.02 -21.10
C LYS A 91 -6.77 19.03 -19.73
N ALA A 92 -6.96 20.09 -18.94
CA ALA A 92 -6.43 20.18 -17.58
C ALA A 92 -7.00 19.08 -16.67
N LEU A 93 -8.30 18.80 -16.77
CA LEU A 93 -8.97 17.76 -16.00
C LEU A 93 -8.44 16.36 -16.35
N LEU A 94 -8.20 16.09 -17.64
CA LEU A 94 -7.63 14.82 -18.09
C LEU A 94 -6.18 14.64 -17.60
N LEU A 95 -5.37 15.71 -17.62
CA LEU A 95 -4.02 15.67 -17.05
C LEU A 95 -4.03 15.43 -15.54
N ALA A 96 -4.90 16.13 -14.81
CA ALA A 96 -5.04 15.95 -13.37
C ALA A 96 -5.53 14.54 -13.01
N HIS A 97 -6.46 13.97 -13.80
CA HIS A 97 -6.93 12.61 -13.60
C HIS A 97 -5.81 11.59 -13.81
N ASN A 98 -5.01 11.73 -14.88
CA ASN A 98 -3.86 10.86 -15.12
C ASN A 98 -2.81 10.99 -14.00
N ASP A 99 -2.51 12.21 -13.52
CA ASP A 99 -1.59 12.41 -12.39
C ASP A 99 -2.11 11.76 -11.10
N LEU A 100 -3.41 11.89 -10.81
CA LEU A 100 -4.03 11.23 -9.67
C LEU A 100 -3.96 9.70 -9.79
N GLN A 101 -4.16 9.16 -11.00
CA GLN A 101 -4.06 7.73 -11.24
C GLN A 101 -2.63 7.22 -10.98
N VAL A 102 -1.61 7.88 -11.54
CA VAL A 102 -0.20 7.54 -11.30
C VAL A 102 0.15 7.60 -9.80
N LYS A 103 -0.35 8.62 -9.09
CA LYS A 103 -0.13 8.73 -7.64
C LYS A 103 -0.84 7.63 -6.86
N ASN A 104 -2.06 7.27 -7.25
CA ASN A 104 -2.81 6.20 -6.62
C ASN A 104 -2.12 4.85 -6.83
N ASP A 105 -1.67 4.56 -8.05
CA ASP A 105 -0.91 3.35 -8.36
C ASP A 105 0.36 3.27 -7.51
N ARG A 106 1.07 4.39 -7.33
CA ARG A 106 2.24 4.47 -6.45
C ARG A 106 1.91 4.28 -4.97
N ILE A 107 0.76 4.77 -4.50
CA ILE A 107 0.30 4.54 -3.13
C ILE A 107 0.02 3.05 -2.91
N VAL A 108 -0.60 2.38 -3.89
CA VAL A 108 -0.86 0.93 -3.82
C VAL A 108 0.46 0.17 -3.73
N GLU A 109 1.43 0.45 -4.61
CA GLU A 109 2.75 -0.19 -4.61
C GLU A 109 3.49 0.01 -3.27
N VAL A 110 3.48 1.23 -2.73
CA VAL A 110 4.10 1.52 -1.43
C VAL A 110 3.37 0.81 -0.29
N ASN A 111 2.03 0.76 -0.31
CA ASN A 111 1.25 0.05 0.71
C ASN A 111 1.54 -1.45 0.69
N GLU A 112 1.64 -2.08 -0.47
CA GLU A 112 2.02 -3.48 -0.61
C GLU A 112 3.42 -3.72 -0.04
N THR A 113 4.38 -2.84 -0.35
CA THR A 113 5.75 -2.92 0.18
C THR A 113 5.77 -2.79 1.71
N VAL A 114 5.07 -1.80 2.27
CA VAL A 114 4.98 -1.58 3.72
C VAL A 114 4.29 -2.75 4.41
N HIS A 115 3.28 -3.34 3.78
CA HIS A 115 2.59 -4.52 4.31
C HIS A 115 3.54 -5.71 4.41
N SER A 116 4.25 -6.03 3.31
CA SER A 116 5.25 -7.11 3.30
C SER A 116 6.37 -6.89 4.33
N GLN A 117 6.86 -5.66 4.47
CA GLN A 117 7.88 -5.34 5.47
C GLN A 117 7.36 -5.49 6.91
N ASN A 118 6.11 -5.10 7.18
CA ASN A 118 5.50 -5.31 8.49
C ASN A 118 5.33 -6.79 8.83
N GLU A 119 4.94 -7.62 7.85
CA GLU A 119 4.86 -9.07 8.06
C GLU A 119 6.24 -9.68 8.38
N GLU A 120 7.28 -9.27 7.65
CA GLU A 120 8.65 -9.71 7.93
C GLU A 120 9.12 -9.25 9.32
N LEU A 121 8.85 -7.99 9.68
CA LEU A 121 9.20 -7.43 10.98
C LEU A 121 8.50 -8.16 12.13
N ASN A 122 7.21 -8.46 11.98
CA ASN A 122 6.46 -9.25 12.95
C ASN A 122 7.05 -10.66 13.08
N ARG A 123 7.35 -11.33 11.96
CA ARG A 123 7.98 -12.65 11.97
C ARG A 123 9.33 -12.63 12.69
N VAL A 124 10.17 -11.63 12.45
CA VAL A 124 11.47 -11.49 13.14
C VAL A 124 11.27 -11.22 14.62
N ASN A 125 10.29 -10.38 14.98
CA ASN A 125 9.96 -10.10 16.38
C ASN A 125 9.50 -11.36 17.12
N ASP A 126 8.64 -12.18 16.51
CA ASP A 126 8.21 -13.46 17.07
C ASP A 126 9.39 -14.41 17.32
N LEU A 127 10.32 -14.50 16.37
CA LEU A 127 11.54 -15.29 16.52
C LEU A 127 12.45 -14.75 17.64
N LEU A 128 12.52 -13.42 17.81
CA LEU A 128 13.27 -12.79 18.89
C LEU A 128 12.63 -13.05 20.26
N LEU A 129 11.30 -12.97 20.34
CA LEU A 129 10.56 -13.32 21.55
C LEU A 129 10.77 -14.78 21.92
N GLU A 130 10.65 -15.69 20.95
CA GLU A 130 10.95 -17.12 21.15
C GLU A 130 12.38 -17.31 21.69
N ALA A 131 13.38 -16.69 21.05
CA ALA A 131 14.77 -16.77 21.49
C ALA A 131 14.98 -16.21 22.91
N ASN A 132 14.29 -15.13 23.26
CA ASN A 132 14.32 -14.55 24.61
C ASN A 132 13.69 -15.50 25.63
N THR A 133 12.53 -16.08 25.34
CA THR A 133 11.88 -17.07 26.22
C THR A 133 12.78 -18.28 26.46
N ILE A 134 13.42 -18.83 25.41
CA ILE A 134 14.40 -19.92 25.57
C ILE A 134 15.51 -19.49 26.52
N LYS A 135 16.05 -18.30 26.30
CA LYS A 135 17.18 -17.79 27.07
C LYS A 135 16.80 -17.58 28.53
N GLU A 136 15.63 -17.03 28.82
CA GLU A 136 15.14 -16.79 30.18
C GLU A 136 14.90 -18.10 30.94
N GLU A 137 14.15 -19.04 30.35
CA GLU A 137 13.87 -20.35 30.96
C GLU A 137 15.17 -21.16 31.17
N TYR A 138 16.05 -21.16 30.17
CA TYR A 138 17.36 -21.81 30.27
C TYR A 138 18.22 -21.18 31.37
N ILE A 139 18.33 -19.85 31.42
CA ILE A 139 19.11 -19.13 32.45
C ILE A 139 18.54 -19.45 33.84
N GLY A 140 17.22 -19.39 34.01
CA GLY A 140 16.55 -19.71 35.27
C GLY A 140 16.82 -21.14 35.72
N PHE A 141 16.75 -22.11 34.81
CA PHE A 141 17.11 -23.50 35.09
C PHE A 141 18.56 -23.64 35.57
N PHE A 142 19.53 -23.05 34.86
CA PHE A 142 20.94 -23.19 35.23
C PHE A 142 21.28 -22.49 36.55
N PHE A 143 20.75 -21.31 36.82
CA PHE A 143 20.95 -20.66 38.13
C PHE A 143 20.33 -21.46 39.28
N THR A 144 19.20 -22.14 39.04
CA THR A 144 18.60 -23.04 40.03
C THR A 144 19.51 -24.25 40.29
N GLN A 145 20.06 -24.87 39.24
CA GLN A 145 21.00 -25.99 39.39
C GLN A 145 22.30 -25.55 40.09
N ASP A 146 22.83 -24.37 39.75
CA ASP A 146 24.03 -23.82 40.36
C ASP A 146 23.82 -23.50 41.85
N ALA A 147 22.65 -22.96 42.22
CA ALA A 147 22.28 -22.73 43.61
C ALA A 147 22.18 -24.05 44.41
N ASP A 148 21.55 -25.09 43.83
CA ASP A 148 21.48 -26.42 44.43
C ASP A 148 22.87 -27.04 44.65
N ILE A 149 23.75 -26.94 43.65
CA ILE A 149 25.14 -27.42 43.75
C ILE A 149 25.90 -26.64 44.81
N PHE A 150 25.74 -25.30 44.85
CA PHE A 150 26.40 -24.46 45.84
C PHE A 150 25.99 -24.84 47.26
N GLU A 151 24.69 -25.04 47.52
CA GLU A 151 24.23 -25.43 48.86
C GLU A 151 24.75 -26.83 49.24
N LYS A 152 24.70 -27.81 48.34
CA LYS A 152 25.31 -29.15 48.59
C LYS A 152 26.80 -29.06 48.86
N PHE A 153 27.54 -28.25 48.11
CA PHE A 153 28.97 -28.08 48.30
C PHE A 153 29.30 -27.37 49.61
N LYS A 154 28.48 -26.38 49.99
CA LYS A 154 28.57 -25.69 51.28
C LYS A 154 28.28 -26.64 52.44
N GLU A 155 27.25 -27.49 52.35
CA GLU A 155 26.96 -28.53 53.33
C GLU A 155 28.12 -29.53 53.46
N PHE A 156 28.66 -29.98 52.33
CA PHE A 156 29.81 -30.87 52.28
C PHE A 156 31.04 -30.24 52.94
N LYS A 157 31.42 -29.02 52.54
CA LYS A 157 32.54 -28.27 53.12
C LYS A 157 32.37 -28.06 54.63
N THR A 158 31.22 -27.57 55.04
CA THR A 158 30.92 -27.31 56.46
C THR A 158 30.92 -28.60 57.27
N GLY A 159 30.41 -29.70 56.70
CA GLY A 159 30.46 -31.03 57.28
C GLY A 159 31.89 -31.51 57.50
N ILE A 160 32.78 -31.34 56.52
CA ILE A 160 34.21 -31.66 56.68
C ILE A 160 34.84 -30.79 57.76
N GLU A 161 34.67 -29.47 57.72
CA GLU A 161 35.27 -28.54 58.69
C GLU A 161 34.85 -28.84 60.13
N ARG A 162 33.58 -29.19 60.36
CA ARG A 162 33.08 -29.59 61.70
C ARG A 162 33.75 -30.87 62.19
N ASN A 163 33.86 -31.89 61.33
CA ASN A 163 34.43 -33.18 61.72
C ASN A 163 35.97 -33.15 61.84
N LEU A 164 36.65 -32.27 61.12
CA LEU A 164 38.08 -32.00 61.31
C LEU A 164 38.34 -31.41 62.71
N LYS A 165 37.53 -30.45 63.16
CA LYS A 165 37.65 -29.84 64.50
C LYS A 165 37.45 -30.85 65.63
N SER A 166 36.57 -31.82 65.44
CA SER A 166 36.31 -32.89 66.41
C SER A 166 37.19 -34.14 66.21
N ASN A 167 38.18 -34.08 65.32
CA ASN A 167 39.07 -35.19 64.97
C ASN A 167 38.36 -36.50 64.55
N ASN A 168 37.15 -36.39 63.97
CA ASN A 168 36.31 -37.52 63.59
C ASN A 168 36.60 -37.96 62.14
N LEU A 169 37.72 -38.66 61.96
CA LEU A 169 38.20 -39.10 60.65
C LEU A 169 37.26 -40.11 59.97
N GLU A 170 36.59 -40.97 60.74
CA GLU A 170 35.63 -41.93 60.18
C GLU A 170 34.44 -41.21 59.53
N ARG A 171 33.92 -40.16 60.17
CA ARG A 171 32.82 -39.38 59.61
C ARG A 171 33.22 -38.63 58.35
N ILE A 172 34.45 -38.13 58.27
CA ILE A 172 34.98 -37.51 57.04
C ILE A 172 35.01 -38.54 55.90
N LYS A 173 35.52 -39.74 56.16
CA LYS A 173 35.54 -40.85 55.19
C LYS A 173 34.14 -41.26 54.73
N TYR A 174 33.16 -41.21 55.63
CA TYR A 174 31.77 -41.42 55.29
C TYR A 174 31.24 -40.31 54.37
N LEU A 175 31.45 -39.03 54.70
CA LEU A 175 30.97 -37.89 53.91
C LEU A 175 31.51 -37.91 52.47
N THR A 176 32.75 -38.32 52.25
CA THR A 176 33.32 -38.45 50.89
C THR A 176 32.74 -39.62 50.10
N THR A 177 32.16 -40.62 50.78
CA THR A 177 31.53 -41.79 50.15
C THR A 177 30.05 -41.54 49.82
N VAL A 178 29.37 -40.68 50.60
CA VAL A 178 27.96 -40.34 50.39
C VAL A 178 27.74 -39.52 49.11
N TYR A 179 28.73 -38.71 48.71
CA TYR A 179 28.63 -37.88 47.52
C TYR A 179 28.98 -38.67 46.24
N ASP A 180 27.99 -39.34 45.66
CA ASP A 180 28.15 -40.12 44.43
C ASP A 180 28.07 -39.23 43.17
N LEU A 181 29.24 -38.93 42.60
CA LEU A 181 29.39 -38.15 41.37
C LEU A 181 28.62 -38.74 40.17
N LYS A 182 28.48 -40.06 40.07
CA LYS A 182 27.75 -40.70 38.97
C LYS A 182 26.24 -40.45 39.12
N LYS A 183 25.74 -40.53 40.36
CA LYS A 183 24.34 -40.23 40.68
C LYS A 183 24.02 -38.76 40.44
N GLU A 184 24.89 -37.84 40.86
CA GLU A 184 24.72 -36.40 40.61
C GLU A 184 24.76 -36.08 39.11
N LYS A 185 25.68 -36.68 38.34
CA LYS A 185 25.71 -36.53 36.88
C LYS A 185 24.45 -37.06 36.21
N LYS A 186 23.92 -38.20 36.68
CA LYS A 186 22.65 -38.76 36.18
C LYS A 186 21.49 -37.80 36.46
N LYS A 187 21.38 -37.29 37.69
CA LYS A 187 20.36 -36.33 38.10
C LYS A 187 20.41 -35.06 37.24
N LEU A 188 21.60 -34.51 37.00
CA LEU A 188 21.78 -33.35 36.11
C LEU A 188 21.20 -33.60 34.72
N LEU A 189 21.47 -34.78 34.13
CA LEU A 189 20.98 -35.12 32.80
C LEU A 189 19.47 -35.38 32.77
N GLU A 190 18.90 -35.93 33.85
CA GLU A 190 17.44 -36.10 33.99
C GLU A 190 16.74 -34.74 34.12
N SER A 191 17.24 -33.87 34.99
CA SER A 191 16.73 -32.49 35.12
C SER A 191 16.82 -31.71 33.80
N PHE A 192 17.91 -31.89 33.05
CA PHE A 192 18.06 -31.30 31.71
C PHE A 192 17.01 -31.83 30.74
N ASP A 193 16.83 -33.15 30.66
CA ASP A 193 15.87 -33.76 29.76
C ASP A 193 14.44 -33.27 30.05
N GLU A 194 14.06 -33.20 31.34
CA GLU A 194 12.75 -32.70 31.78
C GLU A 194 12.53 -31.23 31.41
N ALA A 195 13.49 -30.36 31.75
CA ALA A 195 13.41 -28.94 31.44
C ALA A 195 13.36 -28.70 29.92
N PHE A 196 14.17 -29.42 29.16
CA PHE A 196 14.20 -29.30 27.71
C PHE A 196 12.89 -29.76 27.06
N ILE A 197 12.34 -30.92 27.45
CA ILE A 197 11.08 -31.41 26.89
C ILE A 197 9.90 -30.50 27.28
N LYS A 198 9.92 -29.91 28.47
CA LYS A 198 8.91 -28.91 28.86
C LYS A 198 8.93 -27.69 27.92
N LEU A 199 10.12 -27.26 27.51
CA LEU A 199 10.30 -26.14 26.59
C LEU A 199 10.01 -26.52 25.13
N PHE A 200 10.36 -27.74 24.71
CA PHE A 200 10.18 -28.26 23.35
C PHE A 200 9.42 -29.61 23.36
N PRO A 201 8.11 -29.60 23.61
CA PRO A 201 7.32 -30.84 23.77
C PRO A 201 7.27 -31.69 22.49
N ASN A 202 7.34 -31.06 21.32
CA ASN A 202 7.30 -31.73 20.02
C ASN A 202 8.68 -32.08 19.46
N PHE A 203 9.76 -31.76 20.20
CA PHE A 203 11.13 -31.86 19.71
C PHE A 203 11.44 -33.21 19.05
N ILE A 204 11.07 -34.32 19.70
CA ILE A 204 11.40 -35.66 19.22
C ILE A 204 10.71 -35.94 17.88
N ALA A 205 9.43 -35.55 17.75
CA ALA A 205 8.67 -35.74 16.53
C ALA A 205 9.21 -34.87 15.39
N GLU A 206 9.46 -33.59 15.66
CA GLU A 206 10.02 -32.62 14.70
C GLU A 206 11.44 -33.01 14.29
N PHE A 207 12.26 -33.50 15.23
CA PHE A 207 13.60 -34.00 14.97
C PHE A 207 13.57 -35.26 14.09
N ASN A 208 12.70 -36.22 14.40
CA ASN A 208 12.55 -37.44 13.61
C ASN A 208 12.03 -37.15 12.19
N ALA A 209 11.27 -36.06 12.00
CA ALA A 209 10.85 -35.62 10.67
C ALA A 209 12.02 -35.13 9.78
N LEU A 210 13.21 -34.87 10.36
CA LEU A 210 14.45 -34.56 9.63
C LEU A 210 15.25 -35.81 9.24
N LEU A 211 14.85 -36.99 9.74
CA LEU A 211 15.54 -38.26 9.49
C LEU A 211 14.78 -39.09 8.46
N LYS A 212 15.48 -40.02 7.80
CA LYS A 212 14.83 -41.03 6.96
C LYS A 212 13.88 -41.88 7.82
N PRO A 213 12.70 -42.30 7.30
CA PRO A 213 11.70 -43.05 8.09
C PRO A 213 12.26 -44.28 8.82
N GLU A 214 13.17 -44.99 8.18
CA GLU A 214 13.84 -46.19 8.70
C GLU A 214 14.94 -45.90 9.74
N GLU A 215 15.45 -44.67 9.77
CA GLU A 215 16.53 -44.23 10.67
C GLU A 215 16.03 -43.38 11.86
N GLN A 216 14.72 -43.19 11.99
CA GLN A 216 14.11 -42.43 13.08
C GLN A 216 14.48 -43.00 14.46
N ILE A 217 14.73 -42.09 15.39
CA ILE A 217 15.13 -42.44 16.75
C ILE A 217 13.91 -42.91 17.53
N LYS A 218 13.99 -44.15 18.05
CA LYS A 218 13.02 -44.72 18.98
C LYS A 218 13.59 -44.73 20.39
N LEU A 219 12.86 -44.11 21.31
CA LEU A 219 13.23 -44.06 22.72
C LEU A 219 12.86 -45.35 23.44
N LYS A 220 13.61 -45.68 24.49
CA LYS A 220 13.25 -46.79 25.40
C LYS A 220 12.08 -46.35 26.29
N LYS A 221 11.39 -47.32 26.89
CA LYS A 221 10.35 -47.06 27.89
C LYS A 221 10.92 -46.15 28.99
N ASP A 222 10.17 -45.09 29.32
CA ASP A 222 10.50 -44.08 30.35
C ASP A 222 11.75 -43.22 30.07
N GLN A 223 12.30 -43.27 28.85
CA GLN A 223 13.41 -42.41 28.46
C GLN A 223 12.91 -41.13 27.78
N LEU A 224 13.22 -39.96 28.35
CA LEU A 224 12.90 -38.66 27.76
C LEU A 224 13.80 -38.33 26.56
N LEU A 225 15.12 -38.38 26.74
CA LEU A 225 16.09 -38.20 25.66
C LEU A 225 17.16 -39.28 25.69
N ASN A 226 17.68 -39.62 24.49
CA ASN A 226 18.87 -40.45 24.36
C ASN A 226 20.13 -39.58 24.17
N LYS A 227 21.29 -40.22 24.13
CA LYS A 227 22.59 -39.52 24.01
C LYS A 227 22.67 -38.63 22.77
N GLU A 228 22.13 -39.10 21.66
CA GLU A 228 22.13 -38.38 20.39
C GLU A 228 21.20 -37.15 20.46
N LEU A 229 19.98 -37.34 20.94
CA LEU A 229 19.01 -36.27 21.11
C LEU A 229 19.50 -35.19 22.10
N ARG A 230 20.18 -35.57 23.19
CA ARG A 230 20.78 -34.60 24.13
C ARG A 230 21.82 -33.70 23.47
N ILE A 231 22.63 -34.23 22.55
CA ILE A 231 23.60 -33.43 21.78
C ILE A 231 22.87 -32.38 20.95
N PHE A 232 21.81 -32.78 20.24
CA PHE A 232 21.05 -31.85 19.39
C PHE A 232 20.14 -30.91 20.17
N ALA A 233 19.67 -31.31 21.35
CA ALA A 233 18.99 -30.44 22.30
C ALA A 233 19.91 -29.30 22.77
N LEU A 234 21.17 -29.60 23.12
CA LEU A 234 22.16 -28.58 23.48
C LEU A 234 22.47 -27.64 22.31
N ILE A 235 22.60 -28.18 21.08
CA ILE A 235 22.76 -27.36 19.87
C ILE A 235 21.55 -26.45 19.66
N ARG A 236 20.33 -26.96 19.88
CA ARG A 236 19.07 -26.21 19.76
C ARG A 236 18.96 -25.07 20.77
N LEU A 237 19.54 -25.25 21.97
CA LEU A 237 19.68 -24.20 22.99
C LEU A 237 20.81 -23.20 22.69
N GLY A 238 21.54 -23.37 21.58
CA GLY A 238 22.60 -22.45 21.15
C GLY A 238 24.02 -22.86 21.55
N ILE A 239 24.19 -23.99 22.24
CA ILE A 239 25.52 -24.50 22.63
C ILE A 239 26.10 -25.26 21.44
N LYS A 240 26.91 -24.55 20.63
CA LYS A 240 27.49 -25.12 19.39
C LYS A 240 28.88 -25.73 19.58
N HIS A 241 29.60 -25.33 20.63
CA HIS A 241 30.97 -25.80 20.90
C HIS A 241 30.97 -27.25 21.38
N ASN A 242 31.66 -28.12 20.64
CA ASN A 242 31.67 -29.55 20.93
C ASN A 242 32.36 -29.85 22.28
N GLU A 243 33.31 -29.02 22.69
CA GLU A 243 34.01 -29.09 23.98
C GLU A 243 33.05 -28.89 25.15
N ILE A 244 32.15 -27.90 25.04
CA ILE A 244 31.13 -27.61 26.04
C ILE A 244 30.11 -28.76 26.10
N ILE A 245 29.64 -29.23 24.95
CA ILE A 245 28.73 -30.38 24.87
C ILE A 245 29.36 -31.63 25.51
N ALA A 246 30.64 -31.89 25.19
CA ALA A 246 31.40 -33.00 25.74
C ALA A 246 31.48 -32.94 27.27
N GLN A 247 31.79 -31.77 27.82
CA GLN A 247 31.84 -31.52 29.27
C GLN A 247 30.46 -31.72 29.93
N ILE A 248 29.40 -31.14 29.37
CA ILE A 248 28.03 -31.26 29.89
C ILE A 248 27.56 -32.71 29.89
N LEU A 249 27.85 -33.47 28.84
CA LEU A 249 27.40 -34.87 28.72
C LEU A 249 28.35 -35.89 29.37
N GLY A 250 29.58 -35.50 29.67
CA GLY A 250 30.62 -36.41 30.19
C GLY A 250 31.16 -37.36 29.11
N TYR A 251 31.29 -36.88 27.87
CA TYR A 251 31.84 -37.62 26.75
C TYR A 251 33.16 -37.01 26.28
N SER A 252 33.93 -37.74 25.47
CA SER A 252 35.06 -37.15 24.75
C SER A 252 34.57 -36.29 23.59
N VAL A 253 35.33 -35.25 23.24
CA VAL A 253 35.02 -34.39 22.08
C VAL A 253 34.87 -35.22 20.80
N ASN A 254 35.74 -36.23 20.60
CA ASN A 254 35.66 -37.17 19.48
C ASN A 254 34.33 -37.95 19.45
N SER A 255 33.79 -38.32 20.62
CA SER A 255 32.49 -38.97 20.68
C SER A 255 31.38 -38.03 20.21
N ILE A 256 31.43 -36.74 20.57
CA ILE A 256 30.48 -35.74 20.10
C ILE A 256 30.54 -35.61 18.57
N TYR A 257 31.73 -35.53 17.99
CA TYR A 257 31.92 -35.54 16.54
C TYR A 257 31.31 -36.79 15.87
N ALA A 258 31.56 -37.97 16.45
CA ALA A 258 31.04 -39.22 15.93
C ALA A 258 29.50 -39.27 15.96
N TYR A 259 28.87 -38.89 17.08
CA TYR A 259 27.41 -38.85 17.20
C TYR A 259 26.78 -37.84 16.23
N LYS A 260 27.34 -36.62 16.11
CA LYS A 260 26.84 -35.61 15.17
C LYS A 260 26.91 -36.10 13.72
N THR A 261 28.05 -36.69 13.34
CA THR A 261 28.25 -37.23 11.99
C THR A 261 27.29 -38.38 11.71
N LYS A 262 27.14 -39.31 12.66
CA LYS A 262 26.21 -40.44 12.56
C LYS A 262 24.77 -39.98 12.33
N ILE A 263 24.29 -39.00 13.10
CA ILE A 263 22.92 -38.48 12.94
C ILE A 263 22.75 -37.73 11.62
N ARG A 264 23.68 -36.86 11.23
CA ARG A 264 23.54 -36.14 9.96
C ARG A 264 23.50 -37.08 8.76
N ASN A 265 24.26 -38.19 8.80
CA ASN A 265 24.21 -39.20 7.75
C ASN A 265 22.88 -39.99 7.68
N LYS A 266 22.07 -39.96 8.75
CA LYS A 266 20.72 -40.55 8.79
C LYS A 266 19.63 -39.63 8.24
N SER A 267 19.96 -38.36 7.99
CA SER A 267 19.04 -37.40 7.37
C SER A 267 18.96 -37.62 5.86
N PHE A 268 17.86 -37.17 5.25
CA PHE A 268 17.75 -36.99 3.80
C PHE A 268 18.33 -35.64 3.34
N LEU A 269 18.71 -34.77 4.28
CA LEU A 269 19.26 -33.45 4.05
C LEU A 269 20.80 -33.47 4.00
N ASP A 270 21.37 -32.48 3.31
CA ASP A 270 22.79 -32.19 3.39
C ASP A 270 23.20 -31.69 4.78
N LYS A 271 24.47 -31.91 5.14
CA LYS A 271 24.97 -31.67 6.52
C LYS A 271 24.79 -30.24 7.01
N LYS A 272 24.90 -29.25 6.12
CA LYS A 272 24.73 -27.83 6.46
C LYS A 272 23.26 -27.47 6.68
N ASP A 273 22.38 -28.07 5.88
CA ASP A 273 20.95 -27.80 5.91
C ASP A 273 20.29 -28.44 7.12
N PHE A 274 20.82 -29.57 7.61
CA PHE A 274 20.30 -30.24 8.81
C PHE A 274 20.30 -29.33 10.05
N ASP A 275 21.42 -28.68 10.35
CA ASP A 275 21.54 -27.86 11.56
C ASP A 275 20.63 -26.62 11.48
N GLN A 276 20.44 -26.04 10.28
CA GLN A 276 19.50 -24.94 10.07
C GLN A 276 18.06 -25.42 10.22
N MET A 277 17.71 -26.54 9.59
CA MET A 277 16.35 -27.09 9.63
C MET A 277 15.95 -27.55 11.02
N LEU A 278 16.89 -28.04 11.82
CA LEU A 278 16.69 -28.31 13.23
C LEU A 278 16.18 -27.07 13.97
N LEU A 279 16.83 -25.92 13.80
CA LEU A 279 16.44 -24.67 14.46
C LEU A 279 15.07 -24.18 13.98
N GLU A 280 14.80 -24.25 12.68
CA GLU A 280 13.56 -23.75 12.09
C GLU A 280 12.33 -24.61 12.40
N LYS A 281 12.50 -25.95 12.45
CA LYS A 281 11.42 -26.92 12.64
C LYS A 281 11.10 -27.19 14.11
N THR A 282 12.09 -27.09 15.00
CA THR A 282 11.88 -27.36 16.43
C THR A 282 11.57 -26.08 17.19
N ARG A 283 10.30 -25.65 17.22
CA ARG A 283 9.90 -24.39 17.87
C ARG A 283 9.35 -24.61 19.27
N ILE A 284 9.43 -23.59 20.12
CA ILE A 284 8.68 -23.60 21.38
C ILE A 284 7.18 -23.65 21.06
N LYS A 285 6.41 -24.30 21.93
CA LYS A 285 4.95 -24.25 21.87
C LYS A 285 4.46 -22.82 22.09
N GLN A 286 3.74 -22.25 21.11
CA GLN A 286 2.93 -21.04 21.29
C GLN A 286 1.80 -21.28 22.30
#